data_AF-A0A0V0T8D6-F1
#
_entry.id   AF-A0A0V0T8D6-F1
#
_cell.length_a   1.000
_cell.length_b   1.000
_cell.length_c   1.000
_cell.angle_alpha   90.00
_cell.angle_beta   90.00
_cell.angle_gamma   90.00
#
_symmetry.space_group_name_H-M   'P 1'
#
loop_
_entity.id
_entity.type
_entity.pdbx_description
1 polymer ?
#
loop_
_entity_poly.entity_id
_entity_poly.type
_entity_poly.pdbx_seq_one_letter_code
_entity_poly.pdbx_strand_id
1 'polypeptide(L)'
;MLHLTCLVHGLHRIAEHIRCLFPDVDRLISNVKKVFLKAPSRVQLFKEMAPEIPLTPQPVLTRWEEEESAAVKIVHEIMQKESLRCDLVFIANFANFVQAFTFLEKRSESLVDRLQVFDKVIDNIHKIPGIVGEDIKTNKDLKEIKSIAEVLTGKSNAQVIGMNIESAVCFKYAPVTSAETDDIV
;
A
#
# COMPACT_ATOMS: atom_id res chain seq x y z
N MET A 1 -16.18 0.08 15.65
CA MET A 1 -14.91 0.57 15.07
C MET A 1 -13.88 -0.54 14.89
N LEU A 2 -13.67 -1.43 15.86
CA LEU A 2 -12.71 -2.55 15.77
C LEU A 2 -12.82 -3.39 14.49
N HIS A 3 -14.03 -3.75 14.05
CA HIS A 3 -14.19 -4.59 12.86
C HIS A 3 -13.86 -3.88 11.53
N LEU A 4 -13.93 -2.55 11.48
CA LEU A 4 -13.65 -1.79 10.27
C LEU A 4 -12.14 -1.54 10.09
N THR A 5 -11.43 -1.29 11.19
CA THR A 5 -9.96 -1.27 11.19
C THR A 5 -9.38 -2.61 10.73
N CYS A 6 -10.05 -3.73 11.01
CA CYS A 6 -9.65 -5.04 10.48
C CYS A 6 -9.77 -5.12 8.95
N LEU A 7 -10.78 -4.50 8.33
CA LEU A 7 -10.93 -4.48 6.87
C LEU A 7 -9.84 -3.64 6.21
N VAL A 8 -9.56 -2.45 6.74
CA VAL A 8 -8.46 -1.61 6.25
C VAL A 8 -7.13 -2.34 6.40
N HIS A 9 -6.89 -2.96 7.56
CA HIS A 9 -5.65 -3.69 7.82
C HIS A 9 -5.47 -4.90 6.91
N GLY A 10 -6.51 -5.72 6.70
CA GLY A 10 -6.39 -6.86 5.78
C GLY A 10 -6.21 -6.43 4.32
N LEU A 11 -6.86 -5.34 3.88
CA LEU A 11 -6.58 -4.76 2.56
C LEU A 11 -5.14 -4.26 2.45
N HIS A 12 -4.59 -3.66 3.52
CA HIS A 12 -3.20 -3.23 3.56
C HIS A 12 -2.24 -4.42 3.46
N ARG A 13 -2.52 -5.54 4.15
CA ARG A 13 -1.73 -6.78 4.03
C ARG A 13 -1.77 -7.36 2.62
N ILE A 14 -2.92 -7.30 1.95
CA ILE A 14 -3.04 -7.72 0.54
C ILE A 14 -2.22 -6.79 -0.38
N ALA A 15 -2.31 -5.47 -0.18
CA ALA A 15 -1.51 -4.51 -0.93
C ALA A 15 0.00 -4.74 -0.75
N GLU A 16 0.42 -5.06 0.48
CA GLU A 16 1.80 -5.40 0.80
C GLU A 16 2.25 -6.71 0.14
N HIS A 17 1.39 -7.73 0.13
CA HIS A 17 1.65 -8.97 -0.61
C HIS A 17 1.85 -8.69 -2.11
N ILE A 18 0.98 -7.88 -2.71
CA ILE A 18 1.11 -7.46 -4.12
C ILE A 18 2.43 -6.72 -4.36
N ARG A 19 2.82 -5.80 -3.47
CA ARG A 19 4.09 -5.06 -3.56
C ARG A 19 5.29 -6.02 -3.60
N CYS A 20 5.27 -7.07 -2.77
CA CYS A 20 6.32 -8.08 -2.72
C CYS A 20 6.46 -8.90 -4.02
N LEU A 21 5.44 -8.94 -4.87
CA LEU A 21 5.51 -9.59 -6.19
C LEU A 21 6.33 -8.78 -7.22
N PHE A 22 6.64 -7.51 -6.94
CA PHE A 22 7.35 -6.61 -7.85
C PHE A 22 8.63 -6.01 -7.22
N PRO A 23 9.62 -6.84 -6.86
CA PRO A 23 10.82 -6.39 -6.14
C PRO A 23 11.67 -5.39 -6.93
N ASP A 24 11.68 -5.47 -8.27
CA ASP A 24 12.41 -4.52 -9.11
C ASP A 24 11.78 -3.12 -9.09
N VAL A 25 10.44 -3.04 -9.05
CA VAL A 25 9.72 -1.77 -8.93
C VAL A 25 9.95 -1.17 -7.55
N ASP A 26 9.91 -1.98 -6.49
CA ASP A 26 10.20 -1.54 -5.13
C ASP A 26 11.65 -1.01 -5.01
N ARG A 27 12.60 -1.76 -5.56
CA ARG A 27 14.01 -1.37 -5.61
C ARG A 27 14.21 -0.09 -6.42
N LEU A 28 13.48 0.09 -7.52
CA LEU A 28 13.50 1.31 -8.32
C LEU A 28 13.02 2.51 -7.49
N ILE A 29 11.85 2.42 -6.87
CA ILE A 29 11.26 3.50 -6.08
C ILE A 29 12.19 3.89 -4.93
N SER A 30 12.75 2.91 -4.20
CA SER A 30 13.67 3.15 -3.10
C SER A 30 14.93 3.93 -3.55
N ASN A 31 15.57 3.51 -4.64
CA ASN A 31 16.77 4.19 -5.14
C ASN A 31 16.46 5.55 -5.78
N VAL A 32 15.33 5.69 -6.46
CA VAL A 32 14.85 6.99 -6.95
C VAL A 32 14.69 7.97 -5.78
N LYS A 33 14.04 7.56 -4.67
CA LYS A 33 13.90 8.40 -3.47
C LYS A 33 15.25 8.88 -2.94
N LYS A 34 16.25 7.99 -2.83
CA LYS A 34 17.62 8.35 -2.44
C LYS A 34 18.22 9.42 -3.35
N VAL A 35 18.05 9.25 -4.66
CA VAL A 35 18.59 10.18 -5.68
C VAL A 35 17.88 11.53 -5.66
N PHE A 36 16.59 11.62 -5.32
CA PHE A 36 15.83 12.89 -5.24
C PHE A 36 16.03 13.65 -3.93
N LEU A 37 16.14 12.95 -2.80
CA LEU A 37 16.23 13.57 -1.48
C LEU A 37 17.40 14.55 -1.33
N LYS A 38 18.49 14.35 -2.07
CA LYS A 38 19.74 15.11 -1.92
C LYS A 38 20.04 16.09 -3.07
N ALA A 39 19.12 16.25 -4.02
CA ALA A 39 19.28 17.13 -5.19
C ALA A 39 18.36 18.37 -5.12
N PRO A 40 18.74 19.47 -4.42
CA PRO A 40 17.87 20.62 -4.17
C PRO A 40 17.31 21.29 -5.44
N SER A 41 18.04 21.32 -6.56
CA SER A 41 17.54 21.86 -7.84
C SER A 41 16.44 21.01 -8.46
N ARG A 42 16.54 19.68 -8.37
CA ARG A 42 15.49 18.74 -8.83
C ARG A 42 14.29 18.75 -7.90
N VAL A 43 14.53 18.91 -6.60
CA VAL A 43 13.48 19.13 -5.60
C VAL A 43 12.72 20.42 -5.90
N GLN A 44 13.42 21.49 -6.30
CA GLN A 44 12.82 22.76 -6.67
C GLN A 44 12.00 22.64 -7.97
N LEU A 45 12.55 22.02 -9.01
CA LEU A 45 11.82 21.75 -10.26
C LEU A 45 10.61 20.82 -10.02
N PHE A 46 10.73 19.82 -9.14
CA PHE A 46 9.62 18.95 -8.77
C PHE A 46 8.51 19.72 -8.05
N LYS A 47 8.85 20.62 -7.12
CA LYS A 47 7.89 21.54 -6.50
C LYS A 47 7.20 22.46 -7.50
N GLU A 48 7.91 22.91 -8.53
CA GLU A 48 7.32 23.72 -9.61
C GLU A 48 6.35 22.91 -10.47
N MET A 49 6.65 21.64 -10.74
CA MET A 49 5.82 20.77 -11.58
C MET A 49 4.65 20.10 -10.83
N ALA A 50 4.78 19.88 -9.53
CA ALA A 50 3.81 19.17 -8.70
C ALA A 50 3.70 19.81 -7.29
N PRO A 51 3.14 21.04 -7.19
CA PRO A 51 3.14 21.81 -5.95
C PRO A 51 2.33 21.19 -4.81
N GLU A 52 1.34 20.35 -5.13
CA GLU A 52 0.47 19.68 -4.15
C GLU A 52 1.10 18.44 -3.49
N ILE A 53 2.28 18.00 -3.94
CA ILE A 53 2.94 16.81 -3.41
C ILE A 53 4.03 17.22 -2.39
N PRO A 54 3.87 16.90 -1.09
CA PRO A 54 4.83 17.31 -0.07
C PRO A 54 6.18 16.60 -0.23
N LEU A 55 7.26 17.31 0.08
CA LEU A 55 8.59 16.70 0.15
C LEU A 55 8.75 15.88 1.42
N THR A 56 9.45 14.76 1.31
CA THR A 56 9.85 13.95 2.46
C THR A 56 10.79 14.74 3.40
N PRO A 57 10.57 14.73 4.74
CA PRO A 57 11.36 15.52 5.68
C PRO A 57 12.71 14.84 5.99
N GLN A 58 13.81 15.24 5.33
CA GLN A 58 15.18 14.87 5.75
C GLN A 58 16.22 15.95 5.39
N PRO A 59 17.34 16.05 6.14
CA PRO A 59 18.37 17.08 5.93
C PRO A 59 19.16 16.86 4.64
N VAL A 60 19.34 17.93 3.87
CA VAL A 60 20.13 17.95 2.63
C VAL A 60 21.62 18.03 2.99
N LEU A 61 22.38 16.96 2.74
CA LEU A 61 23.84 16.92 2.84
C LEU A 61 24.42 17.16 1.44
N THR A 62 25.38 18.06 1.31
CA THR A 62 25.80 18.68 0.04
C THR A 62 26.97 17.98 -0.68
N ARG A 63 27.21 16.68 -0.44
CA ARG A 63 28.30 15.93 -1.06
C ARG A 63 27.77 14.59 -1.58
N TRP A 64 28.04 14.30 -2.85
CA TRP A 64 27.64 13.03 -3.46
C TRP A 64 28.48 11.91 -2.86
N GLU A 65 27.89 11.15 -1.96
CA GLU A 65 28.51 9.99 -1.33
C GLU A 65 28.48 8.78 -2.28
N GLU A 66 29.31 7.77 -2.01
CA GLU A 66 29.40 6.53 -2.79
C GLU A 66 28.01 5.87 -2.97
N GLU A 67 27.13 6.03 -1.98
CA GLU A 67 25.75 5.55 -2.00
C GLU A 67 24.89 6.19 -3.11
N GLU A 68 25.08 7.47 -3.44
CA GLU A 68 24.33 8.11 -4.53
C GLU A 68 24.78 7.61 -5.90
N SER A 69 26.09 7.43 -6.08
CA SER A 69 26.64 6.81 -7.29
C SER A 69 26.12 5.39 -7.48
N ALA A 70 26.00 4.62 -6.39
CA ALA A 70 25.39 3.30 -6.41
C ALA A 70 23.89 3.37 -6.75
N ALA A 71 23.13 4.27 -6.13
CA ALA A 71 21.70 4.41 -6.38
C ALA A 71 21.39 4.79 -7.84
N VAL A 72 22.17 5.71 -8.43
CA VAL A 72 22.03 6.09 -9.84
C VAL A 72 22.29 4.90 -10.77
N LYS A 73 23.33 4.10 -10.50
CA LYS A 73 23.62 2.88 -11.27
C LYS A 73 22.48 1.86 -11.16
N ILE A 74 21.97 1.63 -9.95
CA ILE A 74 20.86 0.70 -9.73
C ILE A 74 19.59 1.15 -10.47
N VAL A 75 19.26 2.45 -10.43
CA VAL A 75 18.14 3.01 -11.19
C VAL A 75 18.34 2.77 -12.69
N HIS A 76 19.52 3.08 -13.21
CA HIS A 76 19.82 2.86 -14.62
C HIS A 76 19.67 1.38 -15.02
N GLU A 77 20.23 0.46 -14.23
CA GLU A 77 20.13 -0.98 -14.47
C GLU A 77 18.68 -1.48 -14.50
N ILE A 78 17.85 -1.06 -13.53
CA ILE A 78 16.44 -1.47 -13.49
C ILE A 78 15.69 -0.88 -14.69
N MET A 79 15.95 0.37 -15.06
CA MET A 79 15.28 1.01 -16.21
C MET A 79 15.59 0.33 -17.56
N GLN A 80 16.67 -0.45 -17.66
CA GLN A 80 16.97 -1.25 -18.85
C GLN A 80 16.26 -2.62 -18.88
N LYS A 81 15.58 -3.03 -17.80
CA LYS A 81 14.84 -4.30 -17.79
C LYS A 81 13.58 -4.19 -18.63
N GLU A 82 13.42 -5.07 -19.61
CA GLU A 82 12.22 -5.12 -20.46
C GLU A 82 10.94 -5.43 -19.65
N SER A 83 11.07 -6.27 -18.61
CA SER A 83 9.96 -6.64 -17.71
C SER A 83 9.40 -5.46 -16.92
N LEU A 84 10.22 -4.42 -16.65
CA LEU A 84 9.82 -3.28 -15.81
C LEU A 84 8.57 -2.58 -16.36
N ARG A 85 8.44 -2.46 -17.68
CA ARG A 85 7.27 -1.83 -18.29
C ARG A 85 6.00 -2.63 -18.02
N CYS A 86 6.07 -3.95 -18.16
CA CYS A 86 4.96 -4.85 -17.87
C CYS A 86 4.58 -4.79 -16.39
N ASP A 87 5.58 -4.80 -15.50
CA ASP A 87 5.37 -4.72 -14.05
C ASP A 87 4.68 -3.41 -13.65
N LEU A 88 5.14 -2.27 -14.17
CA LEU A 88 4.54 -0.95 -13.90
C LEU A 88 3.10 -0.85 -14.43
N VAL A 89 2.84 -1.36 -15.64
CA VAL A 89 1.48 -1.40 -16.20
C VAL A 89 0.57 -2.29 -15.37
N PHE A 90 1.07 -3.42 -14.88
CA PHE A 90 0.31 -4.32 -14.04
C PHE A 90 -0.03 -3.68 -12.69
N ILE A 91 0.94 -3.03 -12.03
CA ILE A 91 0.73 -2.33 -10.75
C ILE A 91 -0.33 -1.22 -10.88
N ALA A 92 -0.42 -0.55 -12.03
CA ALA A 92 -1.43 0.48 -12.27
C ALA A 92 -2.87 -0.03 -12.12
N ASN A 93 -3.11 -1.34 -12.29
CA ASN A 93 -4.43 -1.95 -12.07
C ASN A 93 -4.89 -1.86 -10.61
N PHE A 94 -3.98 -1.64 -9.65
CA PHE A 94 -4.29 -1.53 -8.22
C PHE A 94 -4.48 -0.08 -7.75
N ALA A 95 -4.53 0.91 -8.65
CA ALA A 95 -4.79 2.30 -8.28
C ALA A 95 -6.13 2.49 -7.52
N ASN A 96 -7.07 1.56 -7.70
CA ASN A 96 -8.33 1.51 -6.94
C ASN A 96 -8.14 1.22 -5.44
N PHE A 97 -7.03 0.62 -5.02
CA PHE A 97 -6.73 0.39 -3.60
C PHE A 97 -6.56 1.71 -2.87
N VAL A 98 -5.84 2.67 -3.46
CA VAL A 98 -5.64 4.00 -2.87
C VAL A 98 -7.00 4.67 -2.62
N GLN A 99 -7.89 4.65 -3.61
CA GLN A 99 -9.23 5.20 -3.46
C GLN A 99 -10.06 4.46 -2.40
N ALA A 100 -9.92 3.14 -2.33
CA ALA A 100 -10.60 2.32 -1.33
C ALA A 100 -10.10 2.62 0.09
N PHE A 101 -8.78 2.76 0.31
CA PHE A 101 -8.22 3.14 1.61
C PHE A 101 -8.75 4.50 2.06
N THR A 102 -8.65 5.52 1.20
CA THR A 102 -9.16 6.86 1.50
C THR A 102 -10.65 6.84 1.82
N PHE A 103 -11.44 6.03 1.12
CA PHE A 103 -12.87 5.90 1.40
C PHE A 103 -13.14 5.20 2.74
N LEU A 104 -12.45 4.09 3.01
CA LEU A 104 -12.63 3.30 4.23
C LEU A 104 -12.19 4.04 5.50
N GLU A 105 -11.25 4.98 5.38
CA GLU A 105 -10.73 5.81 6.48
C GLU A 105 -11.67 6.97 6.87
N LYS A 106 -12.52 7.47 5.96
CA LYS A 106 -13.45 8.58 6.25
C LYS A 106 -14.39 8.24 7.39
N ARG A 107 -14.67 9.15 8.32
CA ARG A 107 -15.59 8.88 9.45
C ARG A 107 -17.07 9.08 9.12
N SER A 108 -17.40 9.69 7.98
CA SER A 108 -18.77 10.04 7.56
C SER A 108 -19.58 8.87 6.98
N GLU A 109 -18.91 7.85 6.45
CA GLU A 109 -19.57 6.81 5.64
C GLU A 109 -20.21 5.71 6.50
N SER A 110 -21.33 5.15 6.03
CA SER A 110 -21.98 4.04 6.71
C SER A 110 -21.17 2.74 6.58
N LEU A 111 -21.46 1.76 7.44
CA LEU A 111 -20.84 0.44 7.33
C LEU A 111 -21.19 -0.26 6.00
N VAL A 112 -22.41 -0.04 5.49
CA VAL A 112 -22.88 -0.64 4.24
C VAL A 112 -22.08 -0.09 3.06
N ASP A 113 -21.89 1.22 2.98
CA ASP A 113 -21.14 1.85 1.88
C ASP A 113 -19.68 1.38 1.85
N ARG A 114 -19.07 1.25 3.04
CA ARG A 114 -17.69 0.74 3.17
C ARG A 114 -17.57 -0.71 2.74
N LEU A 115 -18.52 -1.56 3.10
CA LEU A 115 -18.55 -2.96 2.67
C LEU A 115 -18.76 -3.09 1.16
N GLN A 116 -19.57 -2.22 0.54
CA GLN A 116 -19.72 -2.18 -0.92
C GLN A 116 -18.40 -1.82 -1.63
N VAL A 117 -17.65 -0.85 -1.09
CA VAL A 117 -16.32 -0.51 -1.62
C VAL A 117 -15.35 -1.68 -1.44
N PHE A 118 -15.39 -2.34 -0.29
CA PHE A 118 -14.61 -3.55 -0.05
C PHE A 118 -14.92 -4.66 -1.06
N ASP A 119 -16.20 -4.99 -1.25
CA ASP A 119 -16.65 -6.01 -2.22
C ASP A 119 -16.18 -5.66 -3.64
N LYS A 120 -16.24 -4.39 -4.04
CA LYS A 120 -15.72 -3.92 -5.33
C LYS A 120 -14.21 -4.16 -5.48
N VAL A 121 -13.43 -3.96 -4.42
CA VAL A 121 -11.98 -4.26 -4.43
C VAL A 121 -11.76 -5.76 -4.61
N ILE A 122 -12.52 -6.58 -3.87
CA ILE A 122 -12.43 -8.04 -3.96
C ILE A 122 -12.80 -8.53 -5.37
N ASP A 123 -13.87 -7.99 -5.97
CA ASP A 123 -14.27 -8.31 -7.34
C ASP A 123 -13.19 -7.95 -8.36
N ASN A 124 -12.52 -6.80 -8.17
CA ASN A 124 -11.43 -6.40 -9.04
C ASN A 124 -10.24 -7.38 -8.93
N ILE A 125 -9.90 -7.85 -7.73
CA ILE A 125 -8.86 -8.87 -7.53
C ILE A 125 -9.21 -10.17 -8.25
N HIS A 126 -10.46 -10.63 -8.16
CA HIS A 126 -10.89 -11.87 -8.81
C HIS A 126 -10.84 -11.81 -10.34
N LYS A 127 -10.98 -10.61 -10.92
CA LYS A 127 -10.90 -10.38 -12.36
C LYS A 127 -9.47 -10.37 -12.91
N ILE A 128 -8.45 -10.33 -12.06
CA ILE A 128 -7.05 -10.29 -12.50
C ILE A 128 -6.67 -11.64 -13.13
N PRO A 129 -6.26 -11.67 -14.41
CA PRO A 129 -5.83 -12.90 -15.06
C PRO A 129 -4.35 -13.20 -14.79
N GLY A 130 -3.94 -14.43 -15.10
CA GLY A 130 -2.55 -14.85 -15.11
C GLY A 130 -2.00 -15.33 -13.76
N ILE A 131 -0.75 -15.80 -13.77
CA ILE A 131 -0.11 -16.44 -12.62
C ILE A 131 -0.08 -15.55 -11.36
N VAL A 132 0.15 -14.25 -11.55
CA VAL A 132 0.19 -13.25 -10.46
C VAL A 132 -1.22 -13.05 -9.89
N GLY A 133 -2.24 -13.00 -10.75
CA GLY A 133 -3.63 -12.92 -10.31
C GLY A 133 -4.05 -14.14 -9.48
N GLU A 134 -3.65 -15.34 -9.90
CA GLU A 134 -3.94 -16.57 -9.15
C GLU A 134 -3.21 -16.63 -7.80
N ASP A 135 -1.96 -16.15 -7.74
CA ASP A 135 -1.22 -16.03 -6.47
C ASP A 135 -1.96 -15.09 -5.49
N ILE A 136 -2.40 -13.93 -5.96
CA ILE A 136 -3.15 -12.97 -5.14
C ILE A 136 -4.49 -13.56 -4.66
N LYS A 137 -5.23 -14.28 -5.52
CA LYS A 137 -6.53 -14.90 -5.17
C LYS A 137 -6.41 -16.02 -4.15
N THR A 138 -5.28 -16.74 -4.14
CA THR A 138 -5.05 -17.86 -3.21
C THR A 138 -4.52 -17.41 -1.86
N ASN A 139 -4.17 -16.12 -1.71
CA ASN A 139 -3.66 -15.51 -0.49
C ASN A 139 -4.58 -15.77 0.72
N LYS A 140 -3.97 -16.14 1.86
CA LYS A 140 -4.69 -16.46 3.11
C LYS A 140 -5.39 -15.23 3.70
N ASP A 141 -4.76 -14.06 3.62
CA ASP A 141 -5.28 -12.82 4.20
C ASP A 141 -6.55 -12.39 3.47
N LEU A 142 -6.63 -12.64 2.15
CA LEU A 142 -7.85 -12.45 1.35
C LEU A 142 -9.03 -13.31 1.85
N LYS A 143 -8.77 -14.55 2.27
CA LYS A 143 -9.81 -15.43 2.85
C LYS A 143 -10.24 -14.96 4.23
N GLU A 144 -9.27 -14.61 5.07
CA GLU A 144 -9.52 -14.13 6.43
C GLU A 144 -10.36 -12.84 6.43
N ILE A 145 -10.01 -11.87 5.58
CA ILE A 145 -10.76 -10.62 5.49
C ILE A 145 -12.17 -10.80 4.94
N LYS A 146 -12.37 -11.75 4.02
CA LYS A 146 -13.71 -12.10 3.51
C LYS A 146 -14.59 -12.66 4.62
N SER A 147 -14.05 -13.51 5.49
CA SER A 147 -14.76 -14.00 6.67
C SER A 147 -15.14 -12.87 7.64
N ILE A 148 -14.27 -11.86 7.81
CA ILE A 148 -14.59 -10.67 8.62
C ILE A 148 -15.77 -9.89 8.01
N ALA A 149 -15.77 -9.68 6.69
CA ALA A 149 -16.87 -9.00 5.99
C ALA A 149 -18.20 -9.79 6.09
N GLU A 150 -18.14 -11.11 6.01
CA GLU A 150 -19.32 -11.98 6.19
C GLU A 150 -19.91 -11.89 7.60
N VAL A 151 -19.08 -11.82 8.63
CA VAL A 151 -19.54 -11.60 10.01
C VAL A 151 -20.13 -10.20 10.17
N LEU A 152 -19.51 -9.17 9.57
CA LEU A 152 -20.02 -7.79 9.59
C LEU A 152 -21.37 -7.63 8.90
N THR A 153 -21.66 -8.46 7.90
CA THR A 153 -22.94 -8.49 7.19
C THR A 153 -23.97 -9.42 7.83
N GLY A 154 -23.63 -10.10 8.93
CA GLY A 154 -24.50 -11.07 9.61
C GLY A 154 -24.69 -12.37 8.83
N LYS A 155 -23.84 -12.66 7.84
CA LYS A 155 -23.87 -13.88 7.03
C LYS A 155 -23.13 -15.06 7.68
N SER A 156 -22.33 -14.80 8.73
CA SER A 156 -21.54 -15.82 9.44
C SER A 156 -21.47 -15.53 10.94
N ASN A 157 -21.26 -16.57 11.75
CA ASN A 157 -21.11 -16.46 13.20
C ASN A 157 -19.66 -16.12 13.59
N ALA A 158 -19.48 -15.19 14.52
CA ALA A 158 -18.17 -14.65 14.93
C ALA A 158 -17.19 -15.70 15.52
N GLN A 159 -17.66 -16.88 15.91
CA GLN A 159 -16.82 -17.98 16.43
C GLN A 159 -15.79 -18.50 15.41
N VAL A 160 -15.90 -18.14 14.12
CA VAL A 160 -14.98 -18.56 13.05
C VAL A 160 -13.72 -17.67 12.96
N ILE A 161 -13.77 -16.44 13.47
CA ILE A 161 -12.63 -15.52 13.37
C ILE A 161 -11.74 -15.74 14.58
N GLY A 162 -10.59 -16.39 14.38
CA GLY A 162 -9.52 -16.54 15.38
C GLY A 162 -8.83 -15.23 15.77
N MET A 163 -9.57 -14.11 15.82
CA MET A 163 -9.07 -12.84 16.33
C MET A 163 -9.08 -12.90 17.85
N ASN A 164 -7.89 -13.06 18.42
CA ASN A 164 -7.65 -12.81 19.83
C ASN A 164 -8.16 -11.39 20.16
N ILE A 165 -9.01 -11.27 21.18
CA ILE A 165 -9.56 -10.01 21.70
C ILE A 165 -8.43 -9.05 22.14
N GLU A 166 -7.28 -9.55 22.61
CA GLU A 166 -6.11 -8.73 22.92
C GLU A 166 -5.51 -8.09 21.65
N SER A 167 -5.43 -8.83 20.54
CA SER A 167 -5.03 -8.26 19.25
C SER A 167 -6.04 -7.21 18.80
N ALA A 168 -7.32 -7.41 19.12
CA ALA A 168 -8.38 -6.42 18.89
C ALA A 168 -8.08 -5.11 19.62
N VAL A 169 -7.73 -5.15 20.91
CA VAL A 169 -7.42 -3.96 21.72
C VAL A 169 -6.22 -3.18 21.18
N CYS A 170 -5.22 -3.87 20.63
CA CYS A 170 -4.06 -3.23 19.99
C CYS A 170 -4.45 -2.40 18.74
N PHE A 171 -5.54 -2.72 18.04
CA PHE A 171 -5.98 -1.93 16.88
C PHE A 171 -6.55 -0.55 17.23
N LYS A 172 -6.89 -0.28 18.50
CA LYS A 172 -7.23 1.09 18.93
C LYS A 172 -6.03 2.04 18.77
N TYR A 173 -4.82 1.51 18.85
CA TYR A 173 -3.56 2.25 18.80
C TYR A 173 -2.73 1.93 17.56
N ALA A 174 -3.26 1.10 16.64
CA ALA A 174 -2.56 0.79 15.41
C ALA A 174 -2.62 2.03 14.49
N PRO A 175 -1.47 2.56 14.05
CA PRO A 175 -1.44 3.68 13.12
C PRO A 175 -2.20 3.28 11.86
N VAL A 176 -3.22 4.06 11.50
CA VAL A 176 -4.15 3.72 10.40
C VAL A 176 -3.50 4.00 9.05
N THR A 177 -2.42 4.76 9.05
CA THR A 177 -1.56 5.02 7.91
C THR A 177 -0.12 4.63 8.27
N SER A 178 0.62 4.02 7.35
CA SER A 178 2.05 3.69 7.52
C SER A 178 2.97 4.92 7.62
N ALA A 179 2.39 6.11 7.83
CA ALA A 179 3.05 7.39 7.99
C ALA A 179 2.95 7.98 9.42
N GLU A 180 2.26 7.33 10.36
CA GLU A 180 2.10 7.81 11.75
C GLU A 180 3.09 7.17 12.75
N THR A 181 4.30 6.77 12.34
CA THR A 181 5.31 6.28 13.31
C THR A 181 6.28 7.33 13.84
N ASP A 182 6.24 8.58 13.38
CA ASP A 182 7.14 9.62 13.88
C ASP A 182 6.34 10.80 14.44
N ASP A 183 5.69 10.61 15.59
CA ASP A 183 5.34 11.69 16.52
C ASP A 183 4.94 11.09 17.89
N ILE A 184 5.93 10.53 18.60
CA ILE A 184 5.85 10.36 20.05
C ILE A 184 7.05 11.09 20.67
N VAL A 185 6.78 12.35 21.02
CA VAL A 185 7.45 13.28 21.97
C VAL A 185 8.97 13.26 22.05
#